data_AF-A0A418KG85-F1
#
_entry.id   AF-A0A418KG85-F1
#
_cell.length_a   1.000
_cell.length_b   1.000
_cell.length_c   1.000
_cell.angle_alpha   90.00
_cell.angle_beta   90.00
_cell.angle_gamma   90.00
#
_symmetry.space_group_name_H-M   'P 1'
#
loop_
_entity.id
_entity.type
_entity.pdbx_description
1 polymer ?
#
loop_
_entity_poly.entity_id
_entity_poly.type
_entity_poly.pdbx_seq_one_letter_code
_entity_poly.pdbx_strand_id
1 'polypeptide(L)'
;MAGRSRRKKEVVRVESAPEAATERSADAPTWTPTPEAKQQATRFRLIAAGLWLLAIAGEAFAIFWVLRQDPVNMVLLIALIVVIGALAIGGSLLWKKANRLDPASKSEPTRFFVQNQLGAIITVIAFLPLIVLILTNKDMDGRQKGIAGGIAVAVAAVAVYFGIDLDSPSVEQYSEETTIIEELTGQDLVYWTRSGSVFHVCAEVPDVNRESQDGRIYEGTVADAHAAGKSRLVSYWQREAVNYCGYTQEQVDAVEAGTAGSGDDATAPTDEETAPAEDAATP
;
A
#
# COMPACT_ATOMS: atom_id res chain seq x y z
N MET A 1 21.51 -39.83 12.76
CA MET A 1 20.85 -38.54 12.52
C MET A 1 20.16 -38.62 11.17
N ALA A 2 18.86 -38.91 11.14
CA ALA A 2 18.12 -39.09 9.90
C ALA A 2 17.85 -37.72 9.26
N GLY A 3 18.36 -37.52 8.04
CA GLY A 3 18.10 -36.33 7.24
C GLY A 3 16.61 -36.17 7.01
N ARG A 4 16.03 -35.11 7.58
CA ARG A 4 14.68 -34.69 7.27
C ARG A 4 14.72 -34.17 5.84
N SER A 5 14.38 -35.02 4.87
CA SER A 5 14.12 -34.63 3.48
C SER A 5 13.26 -33.36 3.53
N ARG A 6 13.79 -32.22 3.06
CA ARG A 6 13.00 -31.00 2.92
C ARG A 6 11.88 -31.37 1.95
N ARG A 7 10.67 -31.62 2.45
CA ARG A 7 9.52 -31.85 1.58
C ARG A 7 9.40 -30.62 0.69
N LYS A 8 9.43 -30.82 -0.63
CA LYS A 8 9.15 -29.76 -1.60
C LYS A 8 7.80 -29.15 -1.20
N LYS A 9 7.76 -27.82 -1.04
CA LYS A 9 6.50 -27.15 -0.70
C LYS A 9 5.51 -27.31 -1.83
N GLU A 10 4.24 -27.40 -1.47
CA GLU A 10 3.14 -27.37 -2.42
C GLU A 10 3.02 -25.96 -3.01
N VAL A 11 2.97 -25.88 -4.34
CA VAL A 11 2.71 -24.64 -5.08
C VAL A 11 1.23 -24.59 -5.42
N VAL A 12 0.55 -23.53 -5.00
CA VAL A 12 -0.89 -23.33 -5.17
C VAL A 12 -1.11 -22.16 -6.12
N ARG A 13 -1.77 -22.44 -7.25
CA ARG A 13 -2.18 -21.39 -8.18
C ARG A 13 -3.35 -20.60 -7.61
N VAL A 14 -3.21 -19.28 -7.58
CA VAL A 14 -4.32 -18.39 -7.34
C VAL A 14 -5.18 -18.38 -8.59
N GLU A 15 -6.48 -18.58 -8.42
CA GLU A 15 -7.43 -18.61 -9.53
C GLU A 15 -7.69 -17.16 -9.96
N SER A 16 -6.97 -16.71 -11.00
CA SER A 16 -7.08 -15.36 -11.56
C SER A 16 -8.29 -15.28 -12.51
N ALA A 17 -8.86 -14.07 -12.68
CA ALA A 17 -9.76 -13.80 -13.81
C ALA A 17 -8.98 -14.01 -15.13
N PRO A 18 -9.61 -14.50 -16.21
CA PRO A 18 -8.90 -14.78 -17.45
C PRO A 18 -8.18 -13.53 -17.96
N GLU A 19 -6.89 -13.66 -18.25
CA GLU A 19 -6.09 -12.62 -18.91
C GLU A 19 -6.86 -12.09 -20.12
N ALA A 20 -7.11 -10.79 -20.14
CA ALA A 20 -7.35 -10.12 -21.41
C ALA A 20 -6.04 -10.23 -22.17
N ALA A 21 -6.02 -11.10 -23.20
CA ALA A 21 -4.92 -11.19 -24.14
C ALA A 21 -4.61 -9.78 -24.65
N THR A 22 -3.50 -9.21 -24.17
CA THR A 22 -3.10 -7.86 -24.55
C THR A 22 -2.36 -7.96 -25.87
N GLU A 23 -2.97 -7.46 -26.95
CA GLU A 23 -2.29 -7.29 -28.22
C GLU A 23 -1.12 -6.29 -28.04
N ARG A 24 0.06 -6.75 -28.45
CA ARG A 24 1.36 -6.08 -28.26
C ARG A 24 1.39 -4.75 -29.04
N SER A 25 1.40 -3.62 -28.33
CA SER A 25 1.73 -2.29 -28.88
C SER A 25 3.09 -1.84 -28.37
N ALA A 26 3.80 -1.04 -29.17
CA ALA A 26 5.23 -0.69 -28.98
C ALA A 26 5.53 0.28 -27.83
N ASP A 27 4.52 0.70 -27.06
CA ASP A 27 4.64 1.36 -25.76
C ASP A 27 4.22 0.35 -24.70
N ALA A 28 5.04 0.13 -23.66
CA ALA A 28 4.71 -0.80 -22.58
C ALA A 28 3.30 -0.49 -22.04
N PRO A 29 2.35 -1.44 -22.10
CA PRO A 29 0.97 -1.17 -21.75
C PRO A 29 0.89 -0.77 -20.28
N THR A 30 0.42 0.45 -20.02
CA THR A 30 0.17 0.92 -18.65
C THR A 30 -0.81 -0.03 -17.98
N TRP A 31 -0.41 -0.61 -16.85
CA TRP A 31 -1.21 -1.56 -16.11
C TRP A 31 -2.56 -0.93 -15.72
N THR A 32 -3.63 -1.70 -15.85
CA THR A 32 -4.96 -1.29 -15.39
C THR A 32 -5.62 -2.41 -14.60
N PRO A 33 -6.40 -2.08 -13.55
CA PRO A 33 -7.07 -3.09 -12.76
C PRO A 33 -8.14 -3.80 -13.58
N THR A 34 -8.28 -5.12 -13.35
CA THR A 34 -9.38 -5.88 -13.94
C THR A 34 -10.74 -5.34 -13.45
N PRO A 35 -11.84 -5.55 -14.21
CA PRO A 35 -13.17 -5.13 -13.79
C PRO A 35 -13.55 -5.68 -12.40
N GLU A 36 -13.16 -6.92 -12.09
CA GLU A 36 -13.39 -7.59 -10.82
C GLU A 36 -12.59 -6.93 -9.69
N ALA A 37 -11.29 -6.67 -9.89
CA ALA A 37 -10.43 -6.01 -8.92
C ALA A 37 -10.94 -4.59 -8.63
N LYS A 38 -11.31 -3.84 -9.67
CA LYS A 38 -11.88 -2.50 -9.54
C LYS A 38 -13.21 -2.51 -8.77
N GLN A 39 -14.10 -3.45 -9.08
CA GLN A 39 -15.36 -3.60 -8.35
C GLN A 39 -15.12 -3.92 -6.87
N GLN A 40 -14.18 -4.82 -6.58
CA GLN A 40 -13.82 -5.19 -5.21
C GLN A 40 -13.18 -4.02 -4.46
N ALA A 41 -12.29 -3.26 -5.11
CA ALA A 41 -11.71 -2.04 -4.56
C ALA A 41 -12.80 -1.03 -4.19
N THR A 42 -13.76 -0.77 -5.09
CA THR A 42 -14.90 0.11 -4.81
C THR A 42 -15.71 -0.37 -3.60
N ARG A 43 -16.01 -1.67 -3.50
CA ARG A 43 -16.73 -2.23 -2.34
C ARG A 43 -15.96 -1.99 -1.04
N PHE A 44 -14.65 -2.23 -1.02
CA PHE A 44 -13.83 -1.97 0.17
C PHE A 44 -13.78 -0.48 0.54
N ARG A 45 -13.69 0.42 -0.44
CA ARG A 45 -13.74 1.87 -0.19
C ARG A 45 -15.08 2.31 0.39
N LEU A 46 -16.19 1.76 -0.10
CA LEU A 46 -17.53 2.06 0.43
C LEU A 46 -17.70 1.57 1.87
N ILE A 47 -17.24 0.35 2.17
CA ILE A 47 -17.29 -0.18 3.54
C ILE A 47 -16.38 0.64 4.46
N ALA A 48 -15.16 0.97 4.02
CA ALA A 48 -14.22 1.81 4.76
C ALA A 48 -14.82 3.19 5.07
N ALA A 49 -15.40 3.85 4.07
CA ALA A 49 -16.09 5.13 4.24
C ALA A 49 -17.27 5.02 5.22
N GLY A 50 -18.03 3.92 5.17
CA GLY A 50 -19.10 3.64 6.14
C GLY A 50 -18.57 3.48 7.57
N LEU A 51 -17.48 2.75 7.77
CA LEU A 51 -16.84 2.59 9.08
C LEU A 51 -16.33 3.93 9.63
N TRP A 52 -15.71 4.74 8.79
CA TRP A 52 -15.27 6.08 9.18
C TRP A 52 -16.42 7.02 9.49
N LEU A 53 -17.51 6.97 8.72
CA LEU A 53 -18.71 7.76 9.02
C LEU A 53 -19.33 7.35 10.37
N LEU A 54 -19.36 6.04 10.68
CA LEU A 54 -19.78 5.56 11.99
C LEU A 54 -18.84 6.02 13.12
N ALA A 55 -17.53 6.04 12.87
CA ALA A 55 -16.54 6.54 13.82
C ALA A 55 -16.77 8.04 14.12
N ILE A 56 -16.96 8.87 13.08
CA ILE A 56 -17.25 10.31 13.20
C ILE A 56 -18.61 10.53 13.90
N ALA A 57 -19.62 9.73 13.60
CA ALA A 57 -20.90 9.80 14.30
C ALA A 57 -20.77 9.46 15.79
N GLY A 58 -19.97 8.43 16.12
CA GLY A 58 -19.63 8.08 17.50
C GLY A 58 -18.87 9.18 18.21
N GLU A 59 -17.94 9.86 17.52
CA GLU A 59 -17.21 11.01 18.04
C GLU A 59 -18.17 12.17 18.34
N ALA A 60 -19.05 12.52 17.39
CA ALA A 60 -20.05 13.55 17.56
C ALA A 60 -20.98 13.25 18.74
N PHE A 61 -21.40 11.99 18.92
CA PHE A 61 -22.17 11.56 20.08
C PHE A 61 -21.39 11.71 21.39
N ALA A 62 -20.11 11.31 21.42
CA ALA A 62 -19.26 11.49 22.58
C ALA A 62 -19.14 12.98 22.95
N ILE A 63 -18.90 13.85 21.97
CA ILE A 63 -18.71 15.29 22.16
C ILE A 63 -20.00 15.99 22.58
N PHE A 64 -21.08 15.81 21.82
CA PHE A 64 -22.29 16.62 21.98
C PHE A 64 -23.25 16.07 23.05
N TRP A 65 -23.03 14.84 23.50
CA TRP A 65 -23.88 14.22 24.52
C TRP A 65 -23.10 13.72 25.74
N VAL A 66 -22.11 12.83 25.58
CA VAL A 66 -21.40 12.23 26.74
C VAL A 66 -20.60 13.26 27.53
N LEU A 67 -19.82 14.10 26.85
CA LEU A 67 -19.00 15.14 27.47
C LEU A 67 -19.81 16.28 28.10
N ARG A 68 -21.14 16.33 27.89
CA ARG A 68 -22.03 17.33 28.50
C ARG A 68 -22.76 16.82 29.73
N GLN A 69 -22.51 15.58 30.15
CA GLN A 69 -23.11 15.03 31.36
C GLN A 69 -22.35 15.51 32.61
N ASP A 70 -23.08 15.78 33.68
CA ASP A 70 -22.53 16.06 35.01
C ASP A 70 -23.11 15.07 36.03
N PRO A 71 -22.33 14.09 36.53
CA PRO A 71 -20.93 13.81 36.17
C PRO A 71 -20.79 13.10 34.82
N VAL A 72 -19.66 13.30 34.14
CA VAL A 72 -19.35 12.61 32.87
C VAL A 72 -19.29 11.09 33.06
N ASN A 73 -20.01 10.33 32.22
CA ASN A 73 -19.95 8.87 32.22
C ASN A 73 -18.64 8.36 31.60
N MET A 74 -17.62 8.19 32.45
CA MET A 74 -16.27 7.77 32.06
C MET A 74 -16.22 6.40 31.38
N VAL A 75 -17.05 5.45 31.82
CA VAL A 75 -17.07 4.10 31.25
C VAL A 75 -17.54 4.16 29.80
N LEU A 76 -18.63 4.89 29.56
CA LEU A 76 -19.16 5.09 28.21
C LEU A 76 -18.17 5.85 27.31
N LEU A 77 -17.55 6.91 27.83
CA LEU A 77 -16.57 7.69 27.09
C LEU A 77 -15.38 6.83 26.63
N ILE A 78 -14.79 6.05 27.54
CA ILE A 78 -13.66 5.17 27.22
C ILE A 78 -14.09 4.08 26.24
N ALA A 79 -15.27 3.48 26.43
CA ALA A 79 -15.79 2.49 25.49
C ALA A 79 -15.96 3.07 24.08
N LEU A 80 -16.50 4.28 23.95
CA LEU A 80 -16.64 4.97 22.67
C LEU A 80 -15.28 5.26 22.03
N ILE A 81 -14.29 5.75 22.77
CA ILE A 81 -12.93 5.98 22.27
C ILE A 81 -12.35 4.70 21.65
N VAL A 82 -12.48 3.56 22.34
CA VAL A 82 -11.97 2.27 21.84
C VAL A 82 -12.74 1.80 20.59
N VAL A 83 -14.07 1.94 20.58
CA VAL A 83 -14.90 1.56 19.42
C VAL A 83 -14.60 2.44 18.21
N ILE A 84 -14.50 3.75 18.37
CA ILE A 84 -14.12 4.70 17.32
C ILE A 84 -12.75 4.33 16.75
N GLY A 85 -11.79 3.98 17.61
CA GLY A 85 -10.46 3.54 17.20
C GLY A 85 -10.49 2.25 16.38
N ALA A 86 -11.26 1.26 16.81
CA ALA A 86 -11.43 0.01 16.09
C ALA A 86 -12.08 0.22 14.71
N LEU A 87 -13.11 1.09 14.62
CA LEU A 87 -13.74 1.46 13.36
C LEU A 87 -12.77 2.19 12.42
N ALA A 88 -12.00 3.14 12.94
CA ALA A 88 -10.99 3.87 12.19
C ALA A 88 -9.93 2.93 11.60
N ILE A 89 -9.36 2.04 12.43
CA ILE A 89 -8.40 1.01 12.01
C ILE A 89 -9.01 0.09 10.96
N GLY A 90 -10.23 -0.41 11.19
CA GLY A 90 -10.93 -1.29 10.25
C GLY A 90 -11.13 -0.63 8.88
N GLY A 91 -11.55 0.64 8.87
CA GLY A 91 -11.68 1.43 7.65
C GLY A 91 -10.33 1.61 6.93
N SER A 92 -9.27 1.95 7.67
CA SER A 92 -7.93 2.09 7.11
C SER A 92 -7.39 0.80 6.50
N LEU A 93 -7.57 -0.35 7.17
CA LEU A 93 -7.13 -1.64 6.65
C LEU A 93 -7.87 -2.03 5.36
N LEU A 94 -9.17 -1.76 5.27
CA LEU A 94 -9.94 -1.98 4.05
C LEU A 94 -9.55 -1.02 2.93
N TRP A 95 -9.27 0.23 3.26
CA TRP A 95 -8.81 1.23 2.30
C TRP A 95 -7.47 0.84 1.67
N LYS A 96 -6.51 0.37 2.49
CA LYS A 96 -5.22 -0.17 2.00
C LYS A 96 -5.41 -1.36 1.07
N LYS A 97 -6.32 -2.28 1.41
CA LYS A 97 -6.66 -3.40 0.51
C LYS A 97 -7.25 -2.91 -0.82
N ALA A 98 -8.10 -1.88 -0.79
CA ALA A 98 -8.62 -1.28 -2.01
C ALA A 98 -7.52 -0.66 -2.86
N ASN A 99 -6.54 0.01 -2.25
CA ASN A 99 -5.40 0.61 -2.95
C ASN A 99 -4.51 -0.42 -3.64
N ARG A 100 -4.44 -1.65 -3.12
CA ARG A 100 -3.72 -2.78 -3.77
C ARG A 100 -4.51 -3.44 -4.90
N LEU A 101 -5.79 -3.14 -5.02
CA LEU A 101 -6.63 -3.65 -6.12
C LEU A 101 -6.81 -2.61 -7.23
N ASP A 102 -6.73 -1.33 -6.87
CA ASP A 102 -6.87 -0.17 -7.76
C ASP A 102 -5.95 0.96 -7.27
N PRO A 103 -4.63 0.83 -7.46
CA PRO A 103 -3.63 1.81 -7.05
C PRO A 103 -3.77 3.14 -7.80
N ALA A 104 -3.34 4.22 -7.16
CA ALA A 104 -3.18 5.50 -7.82
C ALA A 104 -1.88 5.53 -8.64
N SER A 105 -1.88 6.35 -9.70
CA SER A 105 -0.68 6.66 -10.49
C SER A 105 0.16 7.72 -9.79
N LYS A 106 1.50 7.57 -9.80
CA LYS A 106 2.44 8.61 -9.31
C LYS A 106 2.42 9.86 -10.18
N SER A 107 1.98 9.76 -11.44
CA SER A 107 1.78 10.92 -12.32
C SER A 107 0.66 11.85 -11.82
N GLU A 108 -0.25 11.36 -10.96
CA GLU A 108 -1.30 12.13 -10.31
C GLU A 108 -0.97 12.35 -8.81
N PRO A 109 -0.01 13.23 -8.45
CA PRO A 109 0.56 13.29 -7.10
C PRO A 109 -0.47 13.61 -6.01
N THR A 110 -1.47 14.46 -6.30
CA THR A 110 -2.52 14.82 -5.35
C THR A 110 -3.41 13.62 -5.03
N ARG A 111 -3.85 12.88 -6.05
CA ARG A 111 -4.65 11.67 -5.90
C ARG A 111 -3.84 10.58 -5.21
N PHE A 112 -2.58 10.40 -5.61
CA PHE A 112 -1.67 9.44 -4.99
C PHE A 112 -1.50 9.71 -3.49
N PHE A 113 -1.23 10.96 -3.12
CA PHE A 113 -1.09 11.36 -1.72
C PHE A 113 -2.38 11.13 -0.92
N VAL A 114 -3.51 11.67 -1.41
CA VAL A 114 -4.79 11.56 -0.69
C VAL A 114 -5.19 10.10 -0.55
N GLN A 115 -5.13 9.32 -1.62
CA GLN A 115 -5.51 7.91 -1.60
C GLN A 115 -4.67 7.08 -0.63
N ASN A 116 -3.37 7.35 -0.49
CA ASN A 116 -2.48 6.57 0.37
C ASN A 116 -2.48 7.05 1.84
N GLN A 117 -2.80 8.33 2.09
CA GLN A 117 -2.82 8.91 3.44
C GLN A 117 -4.23 9.10 4.02
N LEU A 118 -5.30 8.79 3.26
CA LEU A 118 -6.67 9.07 3.69
C LEU A 118 -7.02 8.47 5.05
N GLY A 119 -6.58 7.23 5.31
CA GLY A 119 -6.84 6.57 6.59
C GLY A 119 -6.26 7.34 7.78
N ALA A 120 -5.05 7.85 7.66
CA ALA A 120 -4.41 8.67 8.70
C ALA A 120 -5.12 10.03 8.85
N ILE A 121 -5.43 10.69 7.72
CA ILE A 121 -6.12 12.00 7.71
C ILE A 121 -7.47 11.90 8.43
N ILE A 122 -8.29 10.91 8.08
CA ILE A 122 -9.62 10.72 8.69
C ILE A 122 -9.49 10.38 10.18
N THR A 123 -8.49 9.60 10.56
CA THR A 123 -8.23 9.30 11.99
C THR A 123 -7.91 10.56 12.78
N VAL A 124 -7.07 11.46 12.25
CA VAL A 124 -6.77 12.73 12.92
C VAL A 124 -8.03 13.58 13.08
N ILE A 125 -8.86 13.65 12.03
CA ILE A 125 -10.14 14.36 12.07
C ILE A 125 -11.06 13.77 13.14
N ALA A 126 -11.11 12.44 13.28
CA ALA A 126 -12.01 11.74 14.19
C ALA A 126 -11.58 11.72 15.68
N PHE A 127 -10.31 12.04 15.98
CA PHE A 127 -9.79 11.97 17.35
C PHE A 127 -9.35 13.32 17.90
N LEU A 128 -8.82 14.21 17.06
CA LEU A 128 -8.26 15.47 17.53
C LEU A 128 -9.29 16.36 18.25
N PRO A 129 -10.52 16.58 17.71
CA PRO A 129 -11.53 17.38 18.40
C PRO A 129 -11.94 16.76 19.74
N LEU A 130 -12.20 15.44 19.76
CA LEU A 130 -12.55 14.73 20.99
C LEU A 130 -11.45 14.83 22.06
N ILE A 131 -10.18 14.63 21.69
CA ILE A 131 -9.04 14.73 22.62
C ILE A 131 -8.97 16.14 23.22
N VAL A 132 -9.03 17.18 22.39
CA VAL A 132 -9.00 18.58 22.85
C VAL A 132 -10.15 18.87 23.81
N LEU A 133 -11.35 18.40 23.48
CA LEU A 133 -12.54 18.63 24.31
C LEU A 133 -12.49 17.86 25.63
N ILE A 134 -11.93 16.65 25.67
CA ILE A 134 -11.69 15.94 26.93
C ILE A 134 -10.76 16.75 27.83
N LEU A 135 -9.62 17.20 27.30
CA LEU A 135 -8.61 17.91 28.09
C LEU A 135 -9.09 19.29 28.58
N THR A 136 -10.02 19.92 27.86
CA THR A 136 -10.57 21.24 28.18
C THR A 136 -11.94 21.20 28.88
N ASN A 137 -12.52 20.01 29.08
CA ASN A 137 -13.85 19.87 29.70
C ASN A 137 -13.88 20.42 31.14
N LYS A 138 -14.88 21.21 31.51
CA LYS A 138 -14.96 21.80 32.86
C LYS A 138 -15.57 20.86 33.89
N ASP A 139 -16.36 19.88 33.44
CA ASP A 139 -17.11 18.93 34.25
C ASP A 139 -16.29 17.65 34.54
N MET A 140 -14.99 17.68 34.22
CA MET A 140 -14.02 16.61 34.49
C MET A 140 -12.87 17.13 35.36
N ASP A 141 -12.50 16.36 36.38
CA ASP A 141 -11.30 16.64 37.18
C ASP A 141 -9.99 16.29 36.44
N GLY A 142 -8.85 16.68 37.00
CA GLY A 142 -7.54 16.42 36.38
C GLY A 142 -7.22 14.94 36.18
N ARG A 143 -7.72 14.05 37.06
CA ARG A 143 -7.50 12.61 36.95
C ARG A 143 -8.34 12.02 35.82
N GLN A 144 -9.61 12.40 35.72
CA GLN A 144 -10.50 11.97 34.64
C GLN A 144 -9.98 12.41 33.27
N LYS A 145 -9.52 13.66 33.15
CA LYS A 145 -8.87 14.18 31.94
C LYS A 145 -7.62 13.40 31.58
N GLY A 146 -6.76 13.13 32.57
CA GLY A 146 -5.54 12.36 32.38
C GLY A 146 -5.83 10.94 31.86
N ILE A 147 -6.83 10.27 32.44
CA ILE A 147 -7.20 8.90 32.04
C ILE A 147 -7.83 8.89 30.64
N ALA A 148 -8.93 9.62 30.43
CA ALA A 148 -9.64 9.59 29.16
C ALA A 148 -8.80 10.19 28.02
N GLY A 149 -8.14 11.32 28.27
CA GLY A 149 -7.26 11.96 27.29
C GLY A 149 -6.05 11.09 26.94
N GLY A 150 -5.44 10.45 27.93
CA GLY A 150 -4.33 9.51 27.71
C GLY A 150 -4.73 8.31 26.87
N ILE A 151 -5.88 7.69 27.17
CA ILE A 151 -6.42 6.57 26.38
C ILE A 151 -6.74 7.04 24.95
N ALA A 152 -7.40 8.19 24.79
CA ALA A 152 -7.74 8.73 23.48
C ALA A 152 -6.49 8.98 22.61
N VAL A 153 -5.43 9.58 23.18
CA VAL A 153 -4.16 9.79 22.48
C VAL A 153 -3.51 8.45 22.10
N ALA A 154 -3.48 7.47 23.02
CA ALA A 154 -2.89 6.16 22.73
C ALA A 154 -3.64 5.43 21.61
N VAL A 155 -4.97 5.42 21.66
CA VAL A 155 -5.82 4.80 20.61
C VAL A 155 -5.64 5.53 19.28
N ALA A 156 -5.64 6.86 19.28
CA ALA A 156 -5.42 7.66 18.08
C ALA A 156 -4.05 7.37 17.44
N ALA A 157 -2.98 7.26 18.24
CA ALA A 157 -1.65 6.93 17.74
C ALA A 157 -1.62 5.55 17.05
N VAL A 158 -2.25 4.54 17.65
CA VAL A 158 -2.38 3.21 17.03
C VAL A 158 -3.20 3.29 15.74
N ALA A 159 -4.32 4.01 15.74
CA ALA A 159 -5.16 4.16 14.56
C ALA A 159 -4.45 4.89 13.42
N VAL A 160 -3.69 5.96 13.71
CA VAL A 160 -2.86 6.66 12.73
C VAL A 160 -1.78 5.74 12.16
N TYR A 161 -1.09 4.95 13.00
CA TYR A 161 -0.11 3.97 12.53
C TYR A 161 -0.70 3.00 11.49
N PHE A 162 -1.90 2.48 11.73
CA PHE A 162 -2.60 1.64 10.74
C PHE A 162 -3.16 2.44 9.56
N GLY A 163 -3.41 3.74 9.73
CA GLY A 163 -3.91 4.65 8.71
C GLY A 163 -2.87 5.11 7.68
N ILE A 164 -1.58 5.10 8.02
CA ILE A 164 -0.49 5.50 7.14
C ILE A 164 -0.14 4.33 6.22
N ASP A 165 -0.11 4.56 4.90
CA ASP A 165 0.41 3.60 3.93
C ASP A 165 1.69 4.15 3.26
N LEU A 166 2.85 3.61 3.64
CA LEU A 166 4.17 4.04 3.14
C LEU A 166 4.63 3.20 1.93
N ASP A 167 4.15 1.96 1.84
CA ASP A 167 4.54 0.99 0.81
C ASP A 167 3.36 0.75 -0.15
N SER A 168 2.64 1.82 -0.49
CA SER A 168 1.53 1.75 -1.45
C SER A 168 2.08 1.60 -2.87
N PRO A 169 1.78 0.48 -3.54
CA PRO A 169 2.25 0.30 -4.90
C PRO A 169 1.48 1.23 -5.85
N SER A 170 2.12 1.67 -6.92
CA SER A 170 1.54 2.58 -7.91
C SER A 170 1.32 1.88 -9.25
N VAL A 171 0.50 2.47 -10.13
CA VAL A 171 0.29 1.92 -11.48
C VAL A 171 1.60 1.71 -12.23
N GLU A 172 2.55 2.63 -12.09
CA GLU A 172 3.88 2.54 -12.71
C GLU A 172 4.66 1.35 -12.16
N GLN A 173 4.60 1.11 -10.84
CA GLN A 173 5.26 -0.03 -10.23
C GLN A 173 4.68 -1.36 -10.73
N TYR A 174 3.35 -1.47 -10.87
CA TYR A 174 2.74 -2.69 -11.44
C TYR A 174 3.17 -2.87 -12.90
N SER A 175 3.17 -1.78 -13.68
CA SER A 175 3.56 -1.82 -15.09
C SER A 175 5.01 -2.25 -15.26
N GLU A 176 5.91 -1.73 -14.44
CA GLU A 176 7.33 -2.10 -14.43
C GLU A 176 7.52 -3.56 -14.02
N GLU A 177 6.93 -3.98 -12.90
CA GLU A 177 7.09 -5.34 -12.38
C GLU A 177 6.46 -6.39 -13.31
N THR A 178 5.29 -6.11 -13.91
CA THR A 178 4.69 -6.99 -14.93
C THR A 178 5.57 -7.07 -16.17
N THR A 179 6.07 -5.94 -16.68
CA THR A 179 7.00 -5.93 -17.84
C THR A 179 8.24 -6.77 -17.56
N ILE A 180 8.90 -6.59 -16.40
CA ILE A 180 10.08 -7.36 -16.01
C ILE A 180 9.80 -8.87 -16.05
N ILE A 181 8.67 -9.30 -15.48
CA ILE A 181 8.32 -10.71 -15.37
C ILE A 181 7.88 -11.30 -16.72
N GLU A 182 7.12 -10.57 -17.51
CA GLU A 182 6.69 -11.00 -18.84
C GLU A 182 7.88 -11.11 -19.81
N GLU A 183 8.79 -10.13 -19.81
CA GLU A 183 9.97 -10.17 -20.68
C GLU A 183 10.94 -11.29 -20.29
N LEU A 184 11.11 -11.54 -18.99
CA LEU A 184 12.00 -12.58 -18.50
C LEU A 184 11.42 -13.98 -18.67
N THR A 185 10.14 -14.16 -18.34
CA THR A 185 9.53 -15.50 -18.20
C THR A 185 8.57 -15.87 -19.33
N GLY A 186 8.12 -14.89 -20.12
CA GLY A 186 7.13 -15.05 -21.19
C GLY A 186 5.68 -15.07 -20.72
N GLN A 187 5.41 -14.85 -19.43
CA GLN A 187 4.08 -14.83 -18.80
C GLN A 187 4.08 -13.95 -17.55
N ASP A 188 2.95 -13.40 -17.12
CA ASP A 188 2.83 -12.72 -15.82
C ASP A 188 2.62 -13.75 -14.71
N LEU A 189 3.72 -14.41 -14.28
CA LEU A 189 3.68 -15.43 -13.22
C LEU A 189 4.80 -15.22 -12.20
N VAL A 190 4.41 -14.95 -10.96
CA VAL A 190 5.30 -14.75 -9.81
C VAL A 190 4.93 -15.65 -8.65
N TYR A 191 5.84 -15.77 -7.69
CA TYR A 191 5.73 -16.70 -6.57
C TYR A 191 5.89 -15.98 -5.23
N TRP A 192 5.06 -16.33 -4.25
CA TRP A 192 5.17 -15.75 -2.92
C TRP A 192 4.71 -16.71 -1.83
N THR A 193 4.93 -16.32 -0.58
CA THR A 193 4.37 -17.02 0.58
C THR A 193 3.43 -16.08 1.33
N ARG A 194 2.53 -16.65 2.14
CA ARG A 194 1.59 -15.86 2.94
C ARG A 194 2.30 -14.90 3.91
N SER A 195 3.40 -15.33 4.51
CA SER A 195 4.19 -14.57 5.49
C SER A 195 5.20 -13.59 4.88
N GLY A 196 5.57 -13.74 3.60
CA GLY A 196 6.52 -12.85 2.94
C GLY A 196 5.93 -11.46 2.66
N SER A 197 6.78 -10.44 2.55
CA SER A 197 6.40 -9.08 2.12
C SER A 197 6.65 -8.82 0.63
N VAL A 198 7.39 -9.69 -0.05
CA VAL A 198 7.75 -9.57 -1.47
C VAL A 198 7.35 -10.83 -2.24
N PHE A 199 7.35 -10.72 -3.57
CA PHE A 199 7.22 -11.86 -4.48
C PHE A 199 8.50 -12.07 -5.30
N HIS A 200 8.60 -13.24 -5.91
CA HIS A 200 9.81 -13.85 -6.45
C HIS A 200 9.58 -14.35 -7.88
N VAL A 201 10.67 -14.48 -8.64
CA VAL A 201 10.63 -14.83 -10.07
C VAL A 201 10.26 -16.29 -10.30
N CYS A 202 10.71 -17.20 -9.43
CA CYS A 202 10.45 -18.63 -9.57
C CYS A 202 10.19 -19.33 -8.21
N ALA A 203 9.67 -20.56 -8.27
CA ALA A 203 9.38 -21.36 -7.07
C ALA A 203 10.63 -21.97 -6.41
N GLU A 204 11.74 -22.06 -7.14
CA GLU A 204 12.99 -22.71 -6.72
C GLU A 204 13.80 -21.86 -5.73
N VAL A 205 13.42 -20.60 -5.56
CA VAL A 205 14.13 -19.63 -4.74
C VAL A 205 14.14 -20.07 -3.29
N PRO A 206 15.30 -20.03 -2.60
CA PRO A 206 15.37 -20.44 -1.20
C PRO A 206 14.39 -19.72 -0.28
N ASP A 207 14.12 -18.43 -0.54
CA ASP A 207 13.28 -17.56 0.29
C ASP A 207 11.82 -18.01 0.36
N VAL A 208 11.21 -18.42 -0.76
CA VAL A 208 9.85 -19.00 -0.75
C VAL A 208 9.81 -20.42 -0.17
N ASN A 209 10.96 -21.11 -0.14
CA ASN A 209 11.11 -22.45 0.41
C ASN A 209 11.49 -22.49 1.90
N ARG A 210 11.79 -21.35 2.54
CA ARG A 210 11.95 -21.24 4.01
C ARG A 210 10.63 -21.56 4.71
N GLU A 211 10.65 -21.91 5.99
CA GLU A 211 9.40 -22.19 6.72
C GLU A 211 8.40 -21.02 6.61
N SER A 212 7.20 -21.29 6.08
CA SER A 212 6.10 -20.32 5.96
C SER A 212 4.94 -20.74 6.86
N GLN A 213 4.10 -19.78 7.26
CA GLN A 213 3.00 -20.01 8.21
C GLN A 213 2.06 -21.16 7.81
N ASP A 214 1.87 -21.38 6.52
CA ASP A 214 0.98 -22.41 5.95
C ASP A 214 1.73 -23.51 5.18
N GLY A 215 3.07 -23.44 5.10
CA GLY A 215 3.90 -24.40 4.38
C GLY A 215 3.71 -24.42 2.86
N ARG A 216 3.04 -23.41 2.28
CA ARG A 216 2.73 -23.34 0.83
C ARG A 216 3.48 -22.21 0.14
N ILE A 217 3.63 -22.36 -1.18
CA ILE A 217 4.02 -21.32 -2.12
C ILE A 217 2.76 -21.00 -2.94
N TYR A 218 2.48 -19.74 -3.16
CA TYR A 218 1.41 -19.29 -4.04
C TYR A 218 2.04 -18.81 -5.34
N GLU A 219 1.37 -19.09 -6.45
CA GLU A 219 1.72 -18.59 -7.77
C GLU A 219 0.51 -17.86 -8.40
N GLY A 220 0.78 -16.82 -9.17
CA GLY A 220 -0.23 -16.00 -9.85
C GLY A 220 0.42 -14.77 -10.49
N THR A 221 -0.38 -13.81 -10.93
CA THR A 221 0.12 -12.57 -11.55
C THR A 221 0.82 -11.63 -10.56
N VAL A 222 1.58 -10.67 -11.05
CA VAL A 222 2.09 -9.54 -10.24
C VAL A 222 0.93 -8.85 -9.50
N ALA A 223 -0.19 -8.63 -10.18
CA ALA A 223 -1.38 -8.05 -9.57
C ALA A 223 -1.95 -8.92 -8.42
N ASP A 224 -1.96 -10.25 -8.57
CA ASP A 224 -2.40 -11.18 -7.52
C ASP A 224 -1.46 -11.13 -6.30
N ALA A 225 -0.15 -11.02 -6.52
CA ALA A 225 0.82 -10.89 -5.45
C ALA A 225 0.60 -9.60 -4.64
N HIS A 226 0.38 -8.46 -5.33
CA HIS A 226 0.07 -7.20 -4.64
C HIS A 226 -1.26 -7.25 -3.89
N ALA A 227 -2.30 -7.84 -4.49
CA ALA A 227 -3.58 -8.08 -3.85
C ALA A 227 -3.45 -8.97 -2.60
N ALA A 228 -2.51 -9.93 -2.62
CA ALA A 228 -2.12 -10.76 -1.48
C ALA A 228 -1.25 -10.03 -0.44
N GLY A 229 -1.01 -8.73 -0.60
CA GLY A 229 -0.29 -7.89 0.35
C GLY A 229 1.22 -7.91 0.18
N LYS A 230 1.76 -8.41 -0.94
CA LYS A 230 3.18 -8.23 -1.26
C LYS A 230 3.40 -6.79 -1.74
N SER A 231 4.49 -6.15 -1.34
CA SER A 231 4.73 -4.73 -1.64
C SER A 231 5.44 -4.52 -2.96
N ARG A 232 6.22 -5.49 -3.42
CA ARG A 232 7.06 -5.39 -4.62
C ARG A 232 7.68 -6.73 -5.03
N LEU A 233 8.23 -6.75 -6.23
CA LEU A 233 9.22 -7.72 -6.65
C LEU A 233 10.46 -7.63 -5.74
N VAL A 234 11.07 -8.77 -5.45
CA VAL A 234 12.32 -8.83 -4.69
C VAL A 234 13.39 -7.93 -5.33
N SER A 235 14.10 -7.14 -4.52
CA SER A 235 14.95 -6.03 -5.05
C SER A 235 16.24 -6.51 -5.69
N TYR A 236 16.48 -7.82 -5.64
CA TYR A 236 17.64 -8.48 -6.22
C TYR A 236 17.18 -9.58 -7.17
N TRP A 237 16.06 -9.35 -7.86
CA TRP A 237 15.46 -10.30 -8.80
C TRP A 237 16.45 -10.76 -9.87
N GLN A 238 17.37 -9.89 -10.30
CA GLN A 238 18.43 -10.21 -11.26
C GLN A 238 19.30 -11.38 -10.76
N ARG A 239 19.79 -11.24 -9.52
CA ARG A 239 20.63 -12.25 -8.87
C ARG A 239 19.84 -13.54 -8.64
N GLU A 240 18.56 -13.42 -8.32
CA GLU A 240 17.70 -14.58 -8.10
C GLU A 240 17.42 -15.35 -9.39
N ALA A 241 17.12 -14.63 -10.46
CA ALA A 241 16.85 -15.15 -11.80
C ALA A 241 18.01 -16.02 -12.30
N VAL A 242 19.25 -15.52 -12.18
CA VAL A 242 20.44 -16.25 -12.62
C VAL A 242 20.77 -17.44 -11.70
N ASN A 243 20.77 -17.23 -10.38
CA ASN A 243 21.27 -18.26 -9.46
C ASN A 243 20.28 -19.39 -9.19
N TYR A 244 18.98 -19.14 -9.33
CA TYR A 244 17.95 -20.09 -8.90
C TYR A 244 16.91 -20.41 -9.99
N CYS A 245 16.64 -19.48 -10.91
CA CYS A 245 15.56 -19.63 -11.89
C CYS A 245 16.03 -20.08 -13.29
N GLY A 246 17.34 -20.22 -13.51
CA GLY A 246 17.89 -20.78 -14.74
C GLY A 246 18.01 -19.79 -15.90
N TYR A 247 17.91 -18.48 -15.63
CA TYR A 247 18.14 -17.44 -16.63
C TYR A 247 19.63 -17.15 -16.79
N THR A 248 20.04 -16.77 -18.00
CA THR A 248 21.40 -16.29 -18.26
C THR A 248 21.53 -14.83 -17.85
N GLN A 249 22.78 -14.40 -17.57
CA GLN A 249 23.05 -12.98 -17.31
C GLN A 249 22.64 -12.12 -18.51
N GLU A 250 22.88 -12.58 -19.74
CA GLU A 250 22.47 -11.86 -20.96
C GLU A 250 20.96 -11.63 -21.06
N GLN A 251 20.14 -12.61 -20.64
CA GLN A 251 18.68 -12.45 -20.61
C GLN A 251 18.25 -11.41 -19.57
N VAL A 252 18.85 -11.44 -18.39
CA VAL A 252 18.55 -10.48 -17.31
C VAL A 252 18.98 -9.07 -17.69
N ASP A 253 20.18 -8.92 -18.27
CA ASP A 253 20.71 -7.63 -18.73
C ASP A 253 19.85 -7.04 -19.87
N ALA A 254 19.28 -7.89 -20.74
CA ALA A 254 18.39 -7.45 -21.81
C ALA A 254 17.08 -6.85 -21.26
N VAL A 255 16.47 -7.50 -20.26
CA VAL A 255 15.28 -6.99 -19.57
C VAL A 255 15.60 -5.69 -18.83
N GLU A 256 16.74 -5.64 -18.14
CA GLU A 256 17.17 -4.44 -17.42
C GLU A 256 17.39 -3.26 -18.37
N ALA A 257 18.03 -3.48 -19.52
CA ALA A 257 18.22 -2.44 -20.53
C ALA A 257 16.90 -1.95 -21.13
N GLY A 258 15.92 -2.84 -21.32
CA GLY A 258 14.57 -2.49 -21.78
C GLY A 258 13.78 -1.68 -20.76
N THR A 259 13.93 -2.00 -19.47
CA THR A 259 13.18 -1.37 -18.39
C THR A 259 13.81 -0.04 -17.95
N ALA A 260 15.14 0.08 -17.96
CA ALA A 260 15.88 1.31 -17.61
C ALA A 260 15.63 2.46 -18.61
N GLY A 261 15.28 2.16 -19.86
CA GLY A 261 14.91 3.16 -20.87
C GLY A 261 13.56 3.85 -20.64
N SER A 262 12.74 3.36 -19.70
CA SER A 262 11.44 3.94 -19.35
C SER A 262 11.49 4.87 -18.13
N GLY A 263 12.68 5.11 -17.57
CA GLY A 263 12.83 5.70 -16.24
C GLY A 263 14.02 6.63 -16.04
N ASP A 264 14.41 7.45 -17.01
CA ASP A 264 15.03 8.77 -16.76
C ASP A 264 15.37 9.46 -18.10
N ASP A 265 14.60 10.50 -18.46
CA ASP A 265 15.20 11.73 -19.01
C ASP A 265 14.16 12.86 -19.00
N ALA A 266 13.91 13.38 -17.80
CA ALA A 266 13.49 14.76 -17.63
C ALA A 266 14.70 15.60 -17.17
N THR A 267 15.83 15.44 -17.86
CA THR A 267 16.89 16.44 -17.82
C THR A 267 16.40 17.60 -18.68
N ALA A 268 15.81 18.60 -18.03
CA ALA A 268 15.53 19.89 -18.66
C ALA A 268 16.81 20.40 -19.33
N PRO A 269 16.78 20.86 -20.60
CA PRO A 269 17.90 21.59 -21.15
C PRO A 269 18.08 22.84 -20.28
N THR A 270 19.21 22.90 -19.59
CA THR A 270 19.70 24.16 -19.03
C THR A 270 20.04 25.06 -20.21
N ASP A 271 19.15 26.00 -20.51
CA ASP A 271 19.42 27.12 -21.41
C ASP A 271 20.48 28.03 -20.77
N GLU A 272 21.75 27.68 -20.93
CA GLU A 272 22.86 28.65 -20.88
C GLU A 272 23.27 28.97 -22.31
N GLU A 273 22.75 30.07 -22.88
CA GLU A 273 23.61 31.08 -23.52
C GLU A 273 22.78 32.34 -23.79
N THR A 274 22.85 33.33 -22.90
CA THR A 274 22.53 34.72 -23.28
C THR A 274 23.74 35.57 -22.93
N ALA A 275 24.66 35.65 -23.88
CA ALA A 275 25.73 36.63 -23.86
C ALA A 275 25.14 38.05 -23.91
N PRO A 276 25.59 38.99 -23.06
CA PRO A 276 25.20 40.39 -23.20
C PRO A 276 25.95 40.99 -24.41
N ALA A 277 25.19 41.61 -25.31
CA ALA A 277 25.72 42.41 -26.41
C ALA A 277 26.43 43.65 -25.85
N GLU A 278 27.73 43.74 -26.04
CA GLU A 278 28.51 44.96 -25.88
C GLU A 278 28.54 45.71 -27.22
N ASP A 279 28.06 46.96 -27.17
CA ASP A 279 28.11 47.97 -28.22
C ASP A 279 29.53 48.15 -28.77
N ALA A 280 29.71 47.99 -30.10
CA ALA A 280 30.74 48.73 -30.85
C ALA A 280 30.60 48.52 -32.36
N ALA A 281 30.08 49.55 -33.05
CA ALA A 281 30.56 50.07 -34.36
C ALA A 281 29.54 51.15 -34.76
N THR A 282 29.86 52.40 -35.08
CA THR A 282 30.97 52.95 -35.89
C THR A 282 30.75 54.48 -35.96
N PRO A 283 31.61 55.25 -36.63
CA PRO A 283 33.00 55.62 -36.33
C PRO A 283 33.13 56.81 -35.35
#